data_AF-A0A1Z4KQS0-F1
#
_entry.id   AF-A0A1Z4KQS0-F1
#
_cell.length_a   1.000
_cell.length_b   1.000
_cell.length_c   1.000
_cell.angle_alpha   90.00
_cell.angle_beta   90.00
_cell.angle_gamma   90.00
#
_symmetry.space_group_name_H-M   'P 1'
#
loop_
_entity.id
_entity.type
_entity.pdbx_description
1 polymer ?
#
loop_
_entity_poly.entity_id
_entity_poly.type
_entity_poly.pdbx_seq_one_letter_code
_entity_poly.pdbx_strand_id
1 'polypeptide(L)'
;MSASVTKKLVRYRSWIVAIVNAAVTWVILIIAPLGLFAVIICTVGVFLASLLVGEISDRLLFKLLRNIQRDVIQANRETDSLDVGLSSYLDLPTEQKTEKQE
;
A
#
# COMPACT_ATOMS: atom_id res chain seq x y z
N MET A 1 39.29 -10.14 -65.11
CA MET A 1 38.87 -9.16 -64.09
C MET A 1 39.77 -9.31 -62.87
N SER A 2 40.34 -8.22 -62.37
CA SER A 2 41.48 -8.24 -61.44
C SER A 2 41.11 -8.82 -60.06
N ALA A 3 41.68 -9.97 -59.71
CA ALA A 3 41.41 -10.72 -58.49
C ALA A 3 41.75 -9.96 -57.19
N SER A 4 42.53 -8.88 -57.28
CA SER A 4 42.91 -8.04 -56.14
C SER A 4 41.75 -7.15 -55.65
N VAL A 5 40.87 -6.71 -56.55
CA VAL A 5 39.71 -5.86 -56.22
C VAL A 5 38.66 -6.69 -55.48
N THR A 6 38.42 -7.92 -55.95
CA THR A 6 37.52 -8.90 -55.30
C THR A 6 37.99 -9.26 -53.89
N LYS A 7 39.30 -9.48 -53.69
CA LYS A 7 39.88 -9.77 -52.36
C LYS A 7 39.72 -8.60 -51.39
N LYS A 8 39.91 -7.36 -51.85
CA LYS A 8 39.70 -6.15 -51.04
C LYS A 8 38.23 -5.95 -50.68
N LEU A 9 37.32 -6.16 -51.63
CA LEU A 9 35.88 -6.03 -51.41
C LEU A 9 35.36 -7.05 -50.37
N VAL A 10 35.82 -8.31 -50.47
CA VAL A 10 35.48 -9.37 -49.50
C VAL A 10 36.05 -9.05 -48.11
N ARG A 11 37.27 -8.51 -48.03
CA ARG A 11 37.87 -8.06 -46.75
C ARG A 11 37.05 -6.95 -46.11
N TYR A 12 36.64 -5.96 -46.90
CA TYR A 12 35.89 -4.79 -46.42
C TYR A 12 34.51 -5.19 -45.90
N ARG A 13 33.79 -6.05 -46.64
CA ARG A 13 32.52 -6.63 -46.19
C ARG A 13 32.70 -7.41 -44.89
N SER A 14 33.74 -8.24 -44.78
CA SER A 14 33.98 -9.03 -43.56
C SER A 14 34.31 -8.15 -42.35
N TRP A 15 35.04 -7.06 -42.55
CA TRP A 15 35.36 -6.10 -41.49
C TRP A 15 34.14 -5.33 -41.01
N ILE A 16 33.32 -4.83 -41.94
CA ILE A 16 32.07 -4.13 -41.61
C ILE A 16 31.13 -5.08 -40.85
N VAL A 17 30.95 -6.32 -41.33
CA VAL A 17 30.11 -7.31 -40.65
C VAL A 17 30.65 -7.64 -39.27
N ALA A 18 31.97 -7.74 -39.08
CA ALA A 18 32.57 -7.97 -37.77
C ALA A 18 32.33 -6.81 -36.79
N ILE A 19 32.47 -5.55 -37.24
CA ILE A 19 32.23 -4.37 -36.40
C ILE A 19 30.75 -4.28 -36.02
N VAL A 20 29.85 -4.51 -36.97
CA VAL A 20 28.40 -4.50 -36.70
C VAL A 20 28.02 -5.61 -35.72
N ASN A 21 28.54 -6.82 -35.91
CA ASN A 21 28.28 -7.92 -34.97
C ASN A 21 28.85 -7.61 -33.58
N ALA A 22 30.06 -7.05 -33.50
CA ALA A 22 30.66 -6.63 -32.23
C ALA A 22 29.81 -5.56 -31.52
N ALA A 23 29.30 -4.57 -32.27
CA ALA A 23 28.44 -3.52 -31.74
C ALA A 23 27.11 -4.08 -31.21
N VAL A 24 26.46 -4.99 -31.94
CA VAL A 24 25.21 -5.64 -31.52
C VAL A 24 25.45 -6.45 -30.23
N THR A 25 26.53 -7.23 -30.17
CA THR A 25 26.88 -7.99 -28.95
C THR A 25 27.15 -7.05 -27.78
N TRP A 26 27.83 -5.92 -28.00
CA TRP A 26 28.04 -4.89 -26.98
C TRP A 26 26.73 -4.32 -26.44
N VAL A 27 25.78 -4.00 -27.31
CA VAL A 27 24.46 -3.48 -26.92
C VAL A 27 23.68 -4.51 -26.09
N ILE A 28 23.70 -5.79 -26.48
CA ILE A 28 23.02 -6.87 -25.74
C ILE A 28 23.64 -7.03 -24.33
N LEU A 29 24.98 -6.99 -24.24
CA LEU A 29 25.70 -7.07 -22.98
C LEU A 29 25.36 -5.93 -22.02
N ILE A 30 24.96 -4.76 -22.53
CA ILE A 30 24.53 -3.61 -21.72
C ILE A 30 23.05 -3.73 -21.32
N ILE A 31 22.18 -4.18 -22.22
CA ILE A 31 20.73 -4.29 -21.95
C ILE A 31 20.43 -5.36 -20.89
N ALA A 32 21.13 -6.50 -20.93
CA ALA A 32 20.92 -7.60 -20.00
C ALA A 32 21.04 -7.19 -18.51
N PRO A 33 22.13 -6.53 -18.05
CA PRO A 33 22.22 -6.08 -16.67
C PRO A 33 21.28 -4.91 -16.36
N LEU A 34 21.03 -3.99 -17.29
CA LEU A 34 20.14 -2.83 -17.06
C LEU A 34 18.71 -3.24 -16.69
N GLY A 35 18.17 -4.27 -17.35
CA GLY A 35 16.85 -4.81 -17.02
C GLY A 35 16.79 -5.42 -15.61
N LEU A 36 17.84 -6.16 -15.23
CA LEU A 36 17.94 -6.77 -13.90
C LEU A 36 18.07 -5.72 -12.79
N PHE A 37 18.84 -4.66 -13.01
CA PHE A 37 18.91 -3.53 -12.07
C PHE A 37 17.56 -2.84 -11.88
N ALA A 38 16.81 -2.63 -12.97
CA ALA A 38 15.50 -2.00 -12.89
C ALA A 38 14.52 -2.81 -12.04
N VAL A 39 14.50 -4.14 -12.20
CA VAL A 39 13.64 -5.02 -11.40
C VAL A 39 14.05 -5.00 -9.93
N ILE A 40 15.34 -5.06 -9.61
CA ILE A 40 15.82 -5.00 -8.22
C ILE A 40 15.40 -3.68 -7.56
N ILE A 41 15.63 -2.55 -8.23
CA ILE A 41 15.25 -1.23 -7.70
C ILE A 41 13.74 -1.14 -7.51
N CYS A 42 12.96 -1.69 -8.45
CA CYS A 42 11.51 -1.73 -8.33
C CYS A 42 11.08 -2.56 -7.12
N THR A 43 11.62 -3.77 -6.94
CA THR A 43 11.29 -4.64 -5.80
C THR A 43 11.67 -3.98 -4.48
N VAL A 44 12.86 -3.38 -4.39
CA VAL A 44 13.31 -2.66 -3.19
C VAL A 44 12.42 -1.44 -2.94
N GLY A 45 12.09 -0.67 -3.98
CA GLY A 45 11.22 0.51 -3.88
C GLY A 45 9.82 0.15 -3.41
N VAL A 46 9.22 -0.90 -3.98
CA VAL A 46 7.91 -1.41 -3.56
C VAL A 46 7.97 -1.93 -2.13
N PHE A 47 9.04 -2.65 -1.75
CA PHE A 47 9.22 -3.13 -0.38
C PHE A 47 9.32 -1.98 0.64
N LEU A 48 10.11 -0.95 0.34
CA LEU A 48 10.20 0.25 1.18
C LEU A 48 8.87 1.01 1.24
N ALA A 49 8.19 1.14 0.10
CA ALA A 49 6.87 1.78 0.04
C ALA A 49 5.86 1.01 0.90
N SER A 50 5.85 -0.32 0.84
CA SER A 50 4.99 -1.16 1.68
C SER A 50 5.34 -1.03 3.17
N LEU A 51 6.61 -0.95 3.54
CA LEU A 51 7.03 -0.71 4.93
C LEU A 51 6.55 0.66 5.44
N LEU A 52 6.74 1.71 4.65
CA LEU A 52 6.31 3.07 5.00
C LEU A 52 4.79 3.17 5.11
N VAL A 53 4.07 2.65 4.11
CA VAL A 53 2.60 2.65 4.09
C VAL A 53 2.05 1.79 5.23
N GLY A 54 2.69 0.66 5.57
CA GLY A 54 2.32 -0.17 6.71
C GLY A 54 2.41 0.59 8.03
N GLU A 55 3.54 1.25 8.30
CA GLU A 55 3.72 2.01 9.55
C GLU A 55 2.73 3.19 9.63
N ILE A 56 2.54 3.91 8.51
CA ILE A 56 1.55 4.99 8.40
C ILE A 56 0.13 4.45 8.65
N SER A 57 -0.20 3.28 8.09
CA SER A 57 -1.50 2.64 8.26
C SER A 57 -1.74 2.26 9.71
N ASP A 58 -0.75 1.68 10.40
CA ASP A 58 -0.85 1.37 11.82
C ASP A 58 -1.05 2.63 12.69
N ARG A 59 -0.35 3.73 12.37
CA ARG A 59 -0.57 5.02 13.05
C ARG A 59 -1.96 5.59 12.81
N LEU A 60 -2.45 5.51 11.57
CA LEU A 60 -3.81 5.93 11.21
C LEU A 60 -4.84 5.08 11.94
N LEU A 61 -4.68 3.75 11.90
CA LEU A 61 -5.56 2.81 12.57
C LEU A 61 -5.59 3.07 14.07
N PHE A 62 -4.44 3.29 14.70
CA PHE A 62 -4.37 3.62 16.13
C PHE A 62 -5.07 4.95 16.46
N LYS A 63 -4.95 5.98 15.60
CA LYS A 63 -5.69 7.23 15.76
C LYS A 63 -7.19 7.03 15.63
N LEU A 64 -7.63 6.29 14.62
CA LEU A 64 -9.04 5.95 14.37
C LEU A 64 -9.61 5.15 15.54
N LEU A 65 -8.91 4.10 15.98
CA LEU A 65 -9.32 3.26 17.09
C LEU A 65 -9.42 4.07 18.38
N ARG A 66 -8.47 4.96 18.66
CA ARG A 66 -8.52 5.87 19.81
C ARG A 66 -9.68 6.88 19.73
N ASN A 67 -10.15 7.22 18.53
CA ASN A 67 -11.32 8.08 18.37
C ASN A 67 -12.61 7.30 18.60
N ILE A 68 -12.75 6.13 17.99
CA ILE A 68 -13.88 5.21 18.19
C ILE A 68 -14.00 4.83 19.67
N GLN A 69 -12.89 4.52 20.35
CA GLN A 69 -12.90 4.14 21.76
C GLN A 69 -13.39 5.29 22.66
N ARG A 70 -13.11 6.56 22.29
CA ARG A 70 -13.65 7.73 22.98
C ARG A 70 -15.14 7.91 22.73
N ASP A 71 -15.61 7.73 21.50
CA ASP A 71 -17.04 7.75 21.17
C ASP A 71 -17.80 6.64 21.92
N VAL A 72 -17.25 5.43 21.99
CA VAL A 72 -17.87 4.31 22.71
C VAL A 72 -17.91 4.56 24.21
N ILE A 73 -16.86 5.14 24.82
CA ILE A 73 -16.89 5.55 26.23
C ILE A 73 -17.98 6.60 26.47
N GLN A 74 -18.09 7.60 25.58
CA GLN A 74 -19.06 8.66 25.74
C GLN A 74 -20.50 8.12 25.62
N ALA A 75 -20.76 7.27 24.64
CA ALA A 75 -22.06 6.60 24.47
C ALA A 75 -22.41 5.72 25.68
N ASN A 76 -21.45 4.97 26.23
CA ASN A 76 -21.68 4.16 27.42
C ASN A 76 -22.04 5.03 28.65
N ARG A 77 -21.40 6.19 28.79
CA ARG A 77 -21.67 7.13 29.89
C ARG A 77 -23.06 7.76 29.81
N GLU A 78 -23.53 8.05 28.60
CA GLU A 78 -24.90 8.53 28.36
C GLU A 78 -25.94 7.46 28.72
N THR A 79 -25.65 6.20 28.39
CA THR A 79 -26.55 5.07 28.69
C THR A 79 -26.65 4.80 30.20
N ASP A 80 -25.54 4.85 30.94
CA ASP A 80 -25.54 4.75 32.41
C ASP A 80 -26.40 5.87 33.05
N SER A 81 -26.34 7.09 32.52
CA SER A 81 -27.15 8.20 33.04
C SER A 81 -28.65 8.04 32.78
N LEU A 82 -29.02 7.42 31.65
CA LEU A 82 -30.41 7.11 31.32
C LEU A 82 -30.97 5.98 32.18
N ASP A 83 -30.18 4.95 32.47
CA ASP A 83 -30.56 3.84 33.35
C ASP A 83 -30.81 4.32 34.80
N VAL A 84 -29.91 5.16 35.33
CA VAL A 84 -30.09 5.78 36.67
C VAL A 84 -31.34 6.67 36.71
N GLY A 85 -31.60 7.43 35.64
CA GLY A 85 -32.81 8.25 35.53
C GLY A 85 -34.07 7.38 35.52
N LEU A 86 -34.10 6.31 34.74
CA LEU A 86 -35.24 5.39 34.65
C LEU A 86 -35.50 4.64 35.96
N SER A 87 -34.44 4.18 36.63
CA SER A 87 -34.52 3.52 37.93
C SER A 87 -35.13 4.46 38.99
N SER A 88 -34.81 5.75 38.93
CA SER A 88 -35.38 6.79 39.80
C SER A 88 -36.89 7.01 39.59
N TYR A 89 -37.43 6.72 38.40
CA TYR A 89 -38.88 6.75 38.14
C TYR A 89 -39.59 5.47 38.57
N LEU A 90 -38.88 4.34 38.58
CA LEU A 90 -39.42 3.04 38.93
C LEU A 90 -39.56 2.86 40.45
N ASP A 91 -38.79 3.63 41.23
CA ASP A 91 -38.84 3.65 42.70
C ASP A 91 -39.83 4.68 43.28
N LEU A 92 -40.60 5.38 42.43
CA LEU A 92 -41.73 6.15 42.96
C LEU A 92 -42.80 5.17 43.43
N PRO A 93 -43.21 5.21 44.73
CA PRO A 93 -44.37 4.46 45.17
C PRO A 93 -45.56 4.97 44.38
N THR A 94 -46.12 4.12 43.52
CA THR A 94 -47.40 4.38 42.87
C THR A 94 -48.43 4.51 43.98
N GLU A 95 -48.77 5.74 44.35
CA GLU A 95 -49.95 6.05 45.14
C GLU A 95 -51.18 5.66 44.32
N GLN A 96 -51.50 4.37 44.34
CA GLN A 96 -52.83 3.84 44.05
C GLN A 96 -53.76 4.38 45.15
N LYS A 97 -54.20 5.63 45.00
CA LYS A 97 -55.33 6.15 45.76
C LYS A 97 -56.61 5.58 45.14
N THR A 98 -56.83 4.29 45.39
CA THR A 98 -58.11 3.62 45.19
C THR A 98 -59.13 4.24 46.14
N GLU A 99 -60.33 4.42 45.61
CA GLU A 99 -61.58 4.74 46.27
C GLU A 99 -61.69 4.30 47.74
N LYS A 100 -62.26 5.18 48.57
CA LYS A 100 -63.46 4.80 49.33
C LYS A 100 -64.31 6.03 49.64
N GLN A 101 -65.52 5.97 49.09
CA GLN A 101 -66.68 6.72 49.55
C GLN A 101 -66.87 6.50 51.05
N GLU A 102 -67.08 7.58 51.81
CA GLU A 102 -68.09 7.65 52.87
C GLU A 102 -68.56 9.10 53.01
#